data_AF-A0AA89AF45-F1
#
_entry.id   AF-A0AA89AF45-F1
#
_cell.length_a   1.000
_cell.length_b   1.000
_cell.length_c   1.000
_cell.angle_alpha   90.00
_cell.angle_beta   90.00
_cell.angle_gamma   90.00
#
_symmetry.space_group_name_H-M   'P 1'
#
loop_
_entity.id
_entity.type
_entity.pdbx_description
1 polymer ?
#
loop_
_entity_poly.entity_id
_entity_poly.type
_entity_poly.pdbx_seq_one_letter_code
_entity_poly.pdbx_strand_id
1 'polypeptide(L)'
;MPQCDLYDGSGDPGDHVYQFQTNMLLLQVSDAVMCRAFPTTLRKAAHAWFKSLRPRSIHSFAHISDLFQKHFMGSRIRRKNSISLLNVVQERHESLLRYLGRFNAATLEIDNLDESVKYTAFLCGL
;
A
#
# COMPACT_ATOMS: atom_id res chain seq x y z
N MET A 1 -21.24 6.73 -8.39
CA MET A 1 -20.41 5.97 -7.43
C MET A 1 -19.03 6.60 -7.43
N PRO A 2 -18.36 6.78 -6.28
CA PRO A 2 -17.03 7.38 -6.26
C PRO A 2 -16.06 6.52 -7.08
N GLN A 3 -15.20 7.16 -7.86
CA GLN A 3 -14.10 6.49 -8.57
C GLN A 3 -13.00 6.12 -7.56
N CYS A 4 -13.23 5.07 -6.77
CA CYS A 4 -12.12 4.35 -6.15
C CYS A 4 -11.64 3.29 -7.14
N ASP A 5 -10.33 3.19 -7.31
CA ASP A 5 -9.73 2.09 -8.05
C ASP A 5 -10.10 0.75 -7.42
N LEU A 6 -10.27 -0.27 -8.26
CA LEU A 6 -10.64 -1.60 -7.80
C LEU A 6 -9.45 -2.30 -7.15
N TYR A 7 -9.55 -2.62 -5.87
CA TYR A 7 -8.53 -3.34 -5.13
C TYR A 7 -8.62 -4.84 -5.40
N ASP A 8 -7.56 -5.45 -5.94
CA ASP A 8 -7.47 -6.89 -6.19
C ASP A 8 -6.77 -7.70 -5.11
N GLY A 9 -6.13 -7.05 -4.15
CA GLY A 9 -5.33 -7.71 -3.12
C GLY A 9 -3.82 -7.55 -3.24
N SER A 10 -3.29 -6.76 -4.20
CA SER A 10 -1.83 -6.57 -4.35
C SER A 10 -1.30 -5.19 -3.96
N GLY A 11 -2.17 -4.18 -3.81
CA GLY A 11 -1.78 -2.84 -3.39
C GLY A 11 -1.80 -2.66 -1.86
N ASP A 12 -1.45 -1.47 -1.38
CA ASP A 12 -1.55 -1.18 0.05
C ASP A 12 -3.03 -1.11 0.50
N PRO A 13 -3.47 -1.95 1.45
CA PRO A 13 -4.85 -1.94 1.92
C PRO A 13 -5.20 -0.69 2.74
N GLY A 14 -4.22 -0.04 3.37
CA GLY A 14 -4.40 1.20 4.12
C GLY A 14 -4.71 2.37 3.18
N ASP A 15 -3.94 2.51 2.11
CA ASP A 15 -4.18 3.52 1.07
C ASP A 15 -5.56 3.35 0.43
N HIS A 16 -5.98 2.11 0.14
CA HIS A 16 -7.31 1.83 -0.39
C HIS A 16 -8.43 2.27 0.56
N VAL A 17 -8.31 1.92 1.86
CA VAL A 17 -9.28 2.33 2.89
C VAL A 17 -9.30 3.85 3.02
N TYR A 18 -8.15 4.51 3.04
CA TYR A 18 -8.04 5.96 3.16
C TYR A 18 -8.71 6.69 1.99
N GLN A 19 -8.44 6.26 0.75
CA GLN A 19 -9.07 6.84 -0.43
C GLN A 19 -10.59 6.65 -0.42
N PHE A 20 -11.05 5.44 -0.11
CA PHE A 20 -12.48 5.15 0.00
C PHE A 20 -13.16 6.02 1.06
N GLN A 21 -12.56 6.09 2.26
CA GLN A 21 -13.10 6.85 3.38
C GLN A 21 -13.16 8.35 3.06
N THR A 22 -12.11 8.90 2.43
CA THR A 22 -12.04 10.31 2.02
C THR A 22 -13.14 10.63 1.02
N ASN A 23 -13.35 9.76 0.02
CA ASN A 23 -14.42 9.91 -0.96
C ASN A 23 -15.82 9.85 -0.34
N MET A 24 -16.04 8.93 0.61
CA MET A 24 -17.34 8.80 1.28
C MET A 24 -17.63 9.96 2.24
N LEU A 25 -16.61 10.48 2.91
CA LEU A 25 -16.71 11.66 3.77
C LEU A 25 -17.08 12.91 2.96
N LEU A 26 -16.46 13.10 1.80
CA LEU A 26 -16.78 14.20 0.88
C LEU A 26 -18.26 14.18 0.46
N LEU A 27 -18.82 12.98 0.27
CA LEU A 27 -20.21 12.78 -0.10
C LEU A 27 -21.17 12.74 1.11
N GLN A 28 -20.67 12.96 2.34
CA GLN A 28 -21.44 12.92 3.58
C GLN A 28 -22.26 11.63 3.76
N VAL A 29 -21.69 10.51 3.32
CA VAL A 29 -22.36 9.21 3.30
C VAL A 29 -22.34 8.60 4.70
N SER A 30 -23.45 7.96 5.11
CA SER A 30 -23.53 7.30 6.41
C SER A 30 -22.67 6.03 6.47
N ASP A 31 -22.20 5.69 7.68
CA ASP A 31 -21.39 4.49 7.94
C ASP A 31 -22.03 3.20 7.40
N ALA A 32 -23.35 3.06 7.54
CA ALA A 32 -24.09 1.92 7.02
C ALA A 32 -24.04 1.82 5.49
N VAL A 33 -24.05 2.96 4.79
CA VAL A 33 -23.88 2.99 3.33
C VAL A 33 -22.43 2.73 2.95
N MET A 34 -21.45 3.25 3.70
CA MET A 34 -20.04 2.93 3.50
C MET A 34 -19.79 1.41 3.55
N CYS A 35 -20.35 0.72 4.55
CA CYS A 35 -20.26 -0.74 4.67
C CYS A 35 -20.83 -1.49 3.45
N ARG A 36 -21.94 -1.00 2.89
CA ARG A 36 -22.59 -1.60 1.71
C ARG A 36 -21.87 -1.29 0.41
N ALA A 37 -21.22 -0.12 0.32
CA ALA A 37 -20.49 0.32 -0.86
C ALA A 37 -19.05 -0.22 -0.90
N PHE A 38 -18.40 -0.44 0.24
CA PHE A 38 -17.01 -0.91 0.27
C PHE A 38 -16.76 -2.17 -0.60
N PRO A 39 -17.62 -3.21 -0.58
CA PRO A 39 -17.41 -4.41 -1.40
C PRO A 39 -17.43 -4.15 -2.90
N THR A 40 -18.08 -3.07 -3.37
CA THR A 40 -18.11 -2.74 -4.80
C THR A 40 -16.76 -2.22 -5.31
N THR A 41 -15.84 -1.90 -4.40
CA THR A 41 -14.46 -1.50 -4.73
C THR A 41 -13.49 -2.68 -4.75
N LEU A 42 -13.97 -3.90 -4.49
CA LEU A 42 -13.13 -5.09 -4.37
C LEU A 42 -13.27 -6.00 -5.59
N ARG A 43 -12.14 -6.54 -6.06
CA ARG A 43 -12.08 -7.56 -7.12
C ARG A 43 -11.14 -8.70 -6.73
N LYS A 44 -11.10 -9.77 -7.53
CA LYS A 44 -10.20 -10.93 -7.36
C LYS A 44 -10.12 -11.43 -5.91
N ALA A 45 -8.91 -11.49 -5.32
CA ALA A 45 -8.69 -12.03 -3.98
C ALA A 45 -9.40 -11.23 -2.89
N ALA A 46 -9.48 -9.90 -3.04
CA ALA A 46 -10.21 -9.04 -2.11
C ALA A 46 -11.72 -9.30 -2.12
N HIS A 47 -12.30 -9.51 -3.30
CA HIS A 47 -13.71 -9.89 -3.40
C HIS A 47 -13.95 -11.28 -2.81
N ALA A 48 -13.07 -12.26 -3.11
CA ALA A 48 -13.17 -13.61 -2.55
C ALA A 48 -13.10 -13.60 -1.01
N TRP A 49 -12.19 -12.81 -0.44
CA TRP A 49 -12.11 -12.57 1.01
C TRP A 49 -13.43 -12.04 1.57
N PHE A 50 -14.01 -11.00 0.96
CA PHE A 50 -15.27 -10.44 1.45
C PHE A 50 -16.40 -11.47 1.47
N LYS A 51 -16.52 -12.32 0.43
CA LYS A 51 -17.52 -13.41 0.40
C LYS A 51 -17.30 -14.47 1.49
N SER A 52 -16.08 -14.60 2.01
CA SER A 52 -15.77 -15.59 3.06
C SER A 52 -16.17 -15.13 4.47
N LEU A 53 -16.50 -13.84 4.64
CA LEU A 53 -16.94 -13.31 5.92
C LEU A 53 -18.27 -13.92 6.35
N ARG A 54 -18.44 -14.12 7.66
CA ARG A 54 -19.70 -14.61 8.21
C ARG A 54 -20.82 -13.60 7.91
N PRO A 55 -22.01 -14.04 7.45
CA PRO A 55 -23.14 -13.15 7.26
C PRO A 55 -23.43 -12.33 8.52
N ARG A 56 -23.74 -11.05 8.36
CA ARG A 56 -24.09 -10.12 9.45
C ARG A 56 -22.98 -9.87 10.50
N SER A 57 -21.71 -10.17 10.17
CA SER A 57 -20.58 -9.91 11.07
C SER A 57 -20.02 -8.48 11.00
N ILE A 58 -20.46 -7.67 10.05
CA ILE A 58 -19.96 -6.29 9.87
C ILE A 58 -20.87 -5.34 10.64
N HIS A 59 -20.28 -4.58 11.56
CA HIS A 59 -21.02 -3.70 12.49
C HIS A 59 -20.80 -2.22 12.20
N SER A 60 -19.70 -1.87 11.54
CA SER A 60 -19.36 -0.51 11.14
C SER A 60 -18.31 -0.51 10.04
N PHE A 61 -18.09 0.65 9.41
CA PHE A 61 -17.02 0.78 8.41
C PHE A 61 -15.64 0.60 9.05
N ALA A 62 -15.45 1.09 10.28
CA ALA A 62 -14.23 0.88 11.05
C ALA A 62 -13.96 -0.62 11.28
N HIS A 63 -14.99 -1.40 11.60
CA HIS A 63 -14.86 -2.84 11.82
C HIS A 63 -14.41 -3.59 10.55
N ILE A 64 -15.06 -3.34 9.40
CA ILE A 64 -14.64 -4.00 8.15
C ILE A 64 -13.27 -3.52 7.67
N SER A 65 -12.93 -2.26 7.90
CA SER A 65 -11.61 -1.71 7.56
C SER A 65 -10.48 -2.39 8.33
N ASP A 66 -10.68 -2.65 9.63
CA ASP A 66 -9.73 -3.40 10.45
C ASP A 66 -9.58 -4.85 9.97
N LEU A 67 -10.67 -5.57 9.72
CA LEU A 67 -10.64 -6.93 9.17
C LEU A 67 -9.93 -6.99 7.83
N PHE A 68 -10.22 -6.05 6.94
CA PHE A 68 -9.62 -5.94 5.61
C PHE A 68 -8.11 -5.72 5.71
N GLN A 69 -7.68 -4.72 6.48
CA GLN A 69 -6.27 -4.40 6.65
C GLN A 69 -5.48 -5.52 7.33
N LYS A 70 -6.09 -6.25 8.27
CA LYS A 70 -5.48 -7.44 8.89
C LYS A 70 -5.30 -8.57 7.90
N HIS A 71 -6.32 -8.86 7.08
CA HIS A 71 -6.25 -9.92 6.07
C HIS A 71 -5.21 -9.62 4.98
N PHE A 72 -5.18 -8.38 4.52
CA PHE A 72 -4.27 -7.91 3.47
C PHE A 72 -2.98 -7.29 4.03
N MET A 73 -2.65 -7.54 5.30
CA MET A 73 -1.44 -6.99 5.92
C MET A 73 -0.16 -7.42 5.17
N GLY A 74 -0.14 -8.65 4.64
CA GLY A 74 0.97 -9.17 3.84
C GLY A 74 1.05 -8.62 2.42
N SER A 75 -0.02 -8.00 1.92
CA SER A 75 -0.08 -7.30 0.63
C SER A 75 0.03 -5.79 0.77
N ARG A 76 0.13 -5.25 1.99
CA ARG A 76 0.78 -3.94 2.19
C ARG A 76 1.99 -3.97 1.31
N ILE A 77 2.06 -3.03 0.36
CA ILE A 77 3.21 -2.89 -0.53
C ILE A 77 4.41 -3.11 0.38
N ARG A 78 5.19 -4.17 0.13
CA ARG A 78 6.41 -4.39 0.90
C ARG A 78 7.25 -3.17 0.58
N ARG A 79 7.06 -2.08 1.33
CA ARG A 79 7.90 -0.90 1.26
C ARG A 79 9.28 -1.46 1.41
N LYS A 80 10.09 -1.17 0.40
CA LYS A 80 11.42 -1.73 0.30
C LYS A 80 12.09 -1.50 1.66
N ASN A 81 12.59 -2.56 2.28
CA ASN A 81 13.32 -2.37 3.52
C ASN A 81 14.67 -1.74 3.18
N SER A 82 15.34 -1.12 4.15
CA SER A 82 16.64 -0.49 3.94
C SER A 82 17.68 -1.46 3.35
N ILE A 83 17.57 -2.76 3.64
CA ILE A 83 18.40 -3.83 3.06
C ILE A 83 18.30 -3.88 1.54
N SER A 84 17.14 -3.56 0.96
CA SER A 84 16.97 -3.57 -0.50
C SER A 84 17.84 -2.56 -1.25
N LEU A 85 18.32 -1.50 -0.58
CA LEU A 85 19.27 -0.55 -1.17
C LEU A 85 20.62 -1.19 -1.51
N LEU A 86 21.00 -2.26 -0.80
CA LEU A 86 22.23 -3.01 -1.09
C LEU A 86 22.21 -3.68 -2.48
N ASN A 87 21.02 -3.82 -3.07
CA ASN A 87 20.89 -4.36 -4.42
C ASN A 87 21.00 -3.26 -5.51
N VAL A 88 21.09 -1.99 -5.11
CA VAL A 88 21.30 -0.88 -6.05
C VAL A 88 22.80 -0.63 -6.11
N VAL A 89 23.45 -1.26 -7.09
CA VAL A 89 24.89 -1.13 -7.34
C VAL A 89 25.11 -0.44 -8.68
N GLN A 90 26.15 0.39 -8.76
CA GLN A 90 26.60 1.05 -9.97
C GLN A 90 27.13 0.01 -10.95
N GLU A 91 26.60 0.01 -12.17
CA GLU A 91 27.07 -0.93 -13.20
C GLU A 91 28.39 -0.42 -13.81
N ARG A 92 29.22 -1.34 -14.32
CA ARG A 92 30.57 -1.05 -14.87
C ARG A 92 30.61 0.06 -15.94
N HIS A 93 29.50 0.30 -16.62
CA HIS A 93 29.37 1.30 -17.69
C HIS A 93 28.32 2.37 -17.39
N GLU A 94 27.80 2.40 -16.16
CA GLU A 94 26.82 3.38 -15.74
C GLU A 94 27.52 4.64 -15.20
N SER A 95 27.04 5.81 -15.62
CA SER A 95 27.51 7.07 -15.06
C SER A 95 27.01 7.26 -13.63
N LEU A 96 27.81 7.95 -12.81
CA LEU A 96 27.45 8.23 -11.42
C LEU A 96 26.07 8.93 -11.30
N LEU A 97 25.75 9.85 -12.22
CA LEU A 97 24.46 10.54 -12.24
C LEU A 97 23.28 9.59 -12.46
N ARG A 98 23.45 8.60 -13.34
CA ARG A 98 22.41 7.60 -13.61
C ARG A 98 22.22 6.67 -12.42
N TYR A 99 23.33 6.20 -11.83
CA TYR A 99 23.30 5.45 -10.58
C TYR A 99 22.59 6.22 -9.46
N LEU A 100 22.98 7.48 -9.22
CA LEU A 100 22.38 8.34 -8.19
C LEU A 100 20.87 8.53 -8.42
N GLY A 101 20.43 8.66 -9.68
CA GLY A 101 19.01 8.71 -10.03
C GLY A 101 18.25 7.45 -9.60
N ARG A 102 18.81 6.26 -9.89
CA ARG A 102 18.22 4.98 -9.47
C ARG A 102 18.23 4.82 -7.95
N PHE A 103 19.34 5.17 -7.30
CA PHE A 103 19.49 5.09 -5.85
C PHE A 103 18.48 5.98 -5.14
N ASN A 104 18.34 7.25 -5.57
CA ASN A 104 17.35 8.16 -4.99
C ASN A 104 15.91 7.67 -5.20
N ALA A 105 15.58 7.18 -6.40
CA ALA A 105 14.27 6.59 -6.65
C ALA A 105 13.98 5.41 -5.70
N ALA A 106 14.97 4.53 -5.48
CA ALA A 106 14.84 3.43 -4.54
C ALA A 106 14.65 3.89 -3.09
N THR A 107 15.29 4.98 -2.67
CA THR A 107 15.11 5.53 -1.30
C THR A 107 13.70 6.09 -1.06
N LEU A 108 13.02 6.61 -2.09
CA LEU A 108 11.64 7.12 -1.97
C LEU A 108 10.62 6.00 -1.74
N GLU A 109 10.98 4.75 -1.99
CA GLU A 109 10.14 3.58 -1.74
C GLU A 109 10.28 3.03 -0.30
N ILE A 110 11.10 3.67 0.54
CA ILE A 110 11.44 3.25 1.91
C ILE A 110 10.98 4.29 2.93
N ASP A 111 10.15 3.86 3.87
CA ASP A 111 9.72 4.71 4.99
C ASP A 111 10.76 4.77 6.10
N ASN A 112 10.88 5.94 6.73
CA ASN A 112 11.74 6.16 7.90
C ASN A 112 13.17 5.65 7.69
N LEU A 113 13.71 5.82 6.49
CA LEU A 113 15.06 5.42 6.16
C LEU A 113 16.06 6.23 7.00
N ASP A 114 16.83 5.52 7.82
CA ASP A 114 17.92 6.12 8.58
C ASP A 114 19.01 6.65 7.62
N GLU A 115 19.42 7.91 7.82
CA GLU A 115 20.40 8.55 6.95
C GLU A 115 21.75 7.83 7.00
N SER A 116 22.19 7.31 8.16
CA SER A 116 23.46 6.56 8.24
C SER A 116 23.41 5.28 7.43
N VAL A 117 22.26 4.60 7.41
CA VAL A 117 22.03 3.40 6.58
C VAL A 117 22.00 3.76 5.10
N LYS A 118 21.37 4.88 4.73
CA LYS A 118 21.35 5.40 3.36
C LYS A 118 22.75 5.73 2.84
N TYR A 119 23.56 6.46 3.62
CA TYR A 119 24.95 6.76 3.27
C TYR A 119 25.78 5.48 3.11
N THR A 120 25.65 4.55 4.06
CA THR A 120 26.39 3.28 4.01
C THR A 120 26.01 2.47 2.77
N ALA A 121 24.71 2.33 2.48
CA ALA A 121 24.24 1.61 1.31
C ALA A 121 24.69 2.28 0.00
N PHE A 122 24.71 3.61 -0.06
CA PHE A 122 25.20 4.35 -1.23
C PHE A 122 26.67 4.04 -1.50
N LEU A 123 27.52 4.08 -0.45
CA LEU A 123 28.95 3.79 -0.55
C LEU A 123 29.23 2.33 -0.92
N CYS A 124 28.45 1.38 -0.40
CA CYS A 124 28.56 -0.03 -0.77
C CYS A 124 28.14 -0.31 -2.22
N GLY A 125 27.32 0.56 -2.81
CA GLY A 125 26.83 0.44 -4.18
C GLY A 125 27.67 1.16 -5.23
N LEU A 126 28.71 1.92 -4.84
CA LEU A 126 29.71 2.48 -5.76
C LEU A 126 30.73 1.41 -6.17
#